data_AF-A0A3E0M469-F1
#
_entry.id   AF-A0A3E0M469-F1
#
_cell.length_a   1.000
_cell.length_b   1.000
_cell.length_c   1.000
_cell.angle_alpha   90.00
_cell.angle_beta   90.00
_cell.angle_gamma   90.00
#
_symmetry.space_group_name_H-M   'P 1'
#
loop_
_entity.id
_entity.type
_entity.pdbx_description
1 polymer ?
#
loop_
_entity_poly.entity_id
_entity_poly.type
_entity_poly.pdbx_seq_one_letter_code
_entity_poly.pdbx_strand_id
1 'polypeptide(L)'
;MESKVYDKAYKFAIRIVKGYKYLCENKQEYVLSKQLLRSGTSIGANIAEANGAISQADFRAKMSIAYKECLETKYWLSLLKDTNYIEERAFQSINDDAEEIGKMLWAILKTCQENTKNQKLITDNLPTDN
;
A
#
# COMPACT_ATOMS: atom_id res chain seq x y z
N MET A 1 -11.48 1.97 16.05
CA MET A 1 -12.22 2.06 14.76
C MET A 1 -11.20 1.74 13.68
N GLU A 2 -11.21 0.52 13.16
CA GLU A 2 -10.27 0.10 12.11
C GLU A 2 -10.50 0.96 10.86
N SER A 3 -9.41 1.41 10.23
CA SER A 3 -9.49 2.23 9.03
C SER A 3 -9.97 1.37 7.85
N LYS A 4 -10.92 1.83 7.05
CA LYS A 4 -11.42 1.08 5.88
C LYS A 4 -10.30 0.60 4.93
N VAL A 5 -9.20 1.36 4.83
CA VAL A 5 -8.03 0.97 4.02
C VAL A 5 -7.27 -0.19 4.64
N TYR A 6 -7.22 -0.28 5.97
CA TYR A 6 -6.60 -1.37 6.71
C TYR A 6 -7.34 -2.69 6.46
N ASP A 7 -8.66 -2.72 6.60
CA ASP A 7 -9.46 -3.93 6.39
C ASP A 7 -9.29 -4.48 4.97
N LYS A 8 -9.25 -3.58 3.97
CA LYS A 8 -8.98 -3.94 2.58
C LYS A 8 -7.56 -4.47 2.40
N ALA A 9 -6.56 -3.79 2.96
CA ALA A 9 -5.17 -4.22 2.89
C ALA A 9 -4.95 -5.57 3.58
N TYR A 10 -5.64 -5.85 4.68
CA TYR A 10 -5.54 -7.13 5.38
C TYR A 10 -6.15 -8.28 4.56
N LYS A 11 -7.34 -8.06 3.98
CA LYS A 11 -7.95 -9.01 3.04
C LYS A 11 -7.07 -9.25 1.81
N PHE A 12 -6.47 -8.18 1.29
CA PHE A 12 -5.53 -8.25 0.18
C PHE A 12 -4.26 -9.03 0.55
N ALA A 13 -3.69 -8.83 1.73
CA ALA A 13 -2.54 -9.58 2.23
C ALA A 13 -2.84 -11.10 2.29
N ILE A 14 -4.04 -11.50 2.73
CA ILE A 14 -4.48 -12.90 2.68
C ILE A 14 -4.51 -13.43 1.24
N ARG A 15 -4.99 -12.64 0.27
CA ARG A 15 -4.97 -13.01 -1.16
C ARG A 15 -3.55 -13.17 -1.67
N ILE A 16 -2.64 -12.27 -1.31
CA ILE A 16 -1.21 -12.34 -1.67
C ILE A 16 -0.56 -13.61 -1.11
N VAL A 17 -0.81 -13.96 0.15
CA VAL A 17 -0.30 -15.21 0.75
C VAL A 17 -0.82 -16.44 -0.01
N LYS A 18 -2.09 -16.44 -0.41
CA LYS A 18 -2.67 -17.54 -1.23
C LYS A 18 -2.06 -17.58 -2.64
N GLY A 19 -1.84 -16.41 -3.25
CA GLY A 19 -1.17 -16.31 -4.55
C GLY A 19 0.28 -16.80 -4.52
N TYR A 20 1.02 -16.47 -3.46
CA TYR A 20 2.36 -16.98 -3.22
C TYR A 20 2.39 -18.52 -3.15
N LYS A 21 1.49 -19.13 -2.36
CA LYS A 21 1.39 -20.59 -2.27
C LYS A 21 1.13 -21.24 -3.63
N TYR A 22 0.18 -20.70 -4.39
CA TYR A 22 -0.11 -21.17 -5.74
C TYR A 22 1.11 -21.08 -6.67
N LEU A 23 1.83 -19.96 -6.66
CA LEU A 23 3.03 -19.79 -7.48
C LEU A 23 4.13 -20.81 -7.13
N CYS A 24 4.34 -21.09 -5.86
CA CYS A 24 5.33 -22.08 -5.44
C CYS A 24 4.88 -23.52 -5.74
N GLU A 25 3.65 -23.89 -5.37
CA GLU A 25 3.15 -25.27 -5.44
C GLU A 25 2.79 -25.70 -6.87
N ASN A 26 2.22 -24.78 -7.66
CA ASN A 26 1.69 -25.10 -9.00
C ASN A 26 2.57 -24.60 -10.14
N LYS A 27 3.35 -23.54 -9.92
CA LYS A 27 4.20 -22.95 -10.96
C LYS A 27 5.70 -23.12 -10.71
N GLN A 28 6.08 -23.63 -9.54
CA GLN A 28 7.49 -23.78 -9.14
C GLN A 28 8.27 -22.47 -9.26
N GLU A 29 7.62 -21.34 -8.99
CA GLU A 29 8.21 -20.01 -9.01
C GLU A 29 8.46 -19.52 -7.57
N TYR A 30 9.69 -19.13 -7.27
CA TYR A 30 10.15 -18.86 -5.90
C TYR A 30 10.77 -17.48 -5.69
N VAL A 31 11.14 -16.78 -6.77
CA VAL A 31 11.88 -15.53 -6.72
C VAL A 31 10.90 -14.36 -6.78
N LEU A 32 10.08 -14.30 -7.84
CA LEU A 32 9.09 -13.24 -8.03
C LEU A 32 7.96 -13.34 -7.02
N SER A 33 7.54 -14.57 -6.70
CA SER A 33 6.52 -14.89 -5.72
C SER A 33 6.91 -14.40 -4.33
N LYS A 34 8.19 -14.51 -3.96
CA LYS A 34 8.71 -13.98 -2.70
C LYS A 34 8.73 -12.45 -2.68
N GLN A 35 9.03 -11.80 -3.81
CA GLN A 35 8.96 -10.34 -3.92
C GLN A 35 7.50 -9.84 -3.81
N LEU A 36 6.58 -10.51 -4.48
CA LEU A 36 5.13 -10.25 -4.38
C LEU A 36 4.64 -10.44 -2.95
N LEU A 37 5.02 -11.53 -2.29
CA LEU A 37 4.65 -11.83 -0.90
C LEU A 37 5.09 -10.71 0.04
N ARG A 38 6.36 -10.32 -0.05
CA ARG A 38 6.95 -9.28 0.80
C ARG A 38 6.24 -7.95 0.60
N SER A 39 6.20 -7.45 -0.63
CA SER A 39 5.59 -6.15 -0.93
C SER A 39 4.09 -6.14 -0.61
N GLY A 40 3.34 -7.15 -1.05
CA GLY A 40 1.89 -7.18 -0.87
C GLY A 40 1.42 -7.30 0.59
N THR A 41 2.19 -7.98 1.45
CA THR A 41 1.90 -8.04 2.90
C THR A 41 2.39 -6.82 3.66
N SER A 42 3.47 -6.17 3.18
CA SER A 42 4.05 -4.94 3.76
C SER A 42 3.07 -3.76 3.73
N ILE A 43 2.13 -3.72 2.76
CA ILE A 43 1.10 -2.68 2.67
C ILE A 43 0.27 -2.63 3.97
N GLY A 44 -0.31 -3.75 4.38
CA GLY A 44 -1.13 -3.83 5.59
C GLY A 44 -0.33 -3.61 6.87
N ALA A 45 0.92 -4.11 6.91
CA ALA A 45 1.82 -3.91 8.05
C ALA A 45 2.14 -2.43 8.28
N ASN A 46 2.48 -1.68 7.23
CA ASN A 46 2.77 -0.25 7.33
C ASN A 46 1.52 0.57 7.69
N ILE A 47 0.33 0.17 7.23
CA ILE A 47 -0.93 0.81 7.67
C ILE A 47 -1.18 0.54 9.16
N ALA A 48 -0.91 -0.66 9.65
CA ALA A 48 -1.02 -0.98 11.08
C ALA A 48 -0.09 -0.10 11.93
N GLU A 49 1.17 0.05 11.51
CA GLU A 49 2.13 0.94 12.15
C GLU A 49 1.67 2.40 12.10
N ALA A 50 1.13 2.86 10.96
CA ALA A 50 0.58 4.20 10.84
C ALA A 50 -0.57 4.45 11.82
N ASN A 51 -1.44 3.46 12.06
CA ASN A 51 -2.54 3.60 13.03
C ASN A 51 -2.05 3.80 14.48
N GLY A 52 -0.81 3.37 14.79
CA GLY A 52 -0.14 3.59 16.07
C GLY A 52 0.84 4.76 16.07
N ALA A 53 0.88 5.58 15.01
CA ALA A 53 1.86 6.64 14.87
C ALA A 53 1.75 7.70 15.97
N ILE A 54 2.90 8.15 16.46
CA ILE A 54 2.98 9.13 17.56
C ILE A 54 2.96 10.60 17.08
N SER A 55 3.03 10.81 15.76
CA SER A 55 2.95 12.15 15.15
C SER A 55 2.38 12.08 13.73
N GLN A 56 1.93 13.23 13.20
CA GLN A 56 1.47 13.34 11.82
C GLN A 56 2.57 13.05 10.79
N ALA A 57 3.81 13.41 11.11
CA ALA A 57 4.96 13.13 10.25
C ALA A 57 5.25 11.62 10.16
N ASP A 58 5.20 10.93 11.31
CA ASP A 58 5.35 9.47 11.40
C ASP A 58 4.20 8.75 10.67
N PHE A 59 2.94 9.14 10.92
CA PHE A 59 1.77 8.63 10.20
C PHE A 59 1.95 8.73 8.68
N ARG A 60 2.34 9.92 8.19
CA ARG A 60 2.55 10.17 6.76
C ARG A 60 3.71 9.34 6.20
N ALA A 61 4.80 9.17 6.94
CA ALA A 61 5.94 8.36 6.51
C ALA A 61 5.51 6.90 6.31
N LYS A 62 4.80 6.32 7.28
CA LYS A 62 4.28 4.94 7.20
C LYS A 62 3.26 4.75 6.08
N MET A 63 2.31 5.66 5.94
CA MET A 63 1.36 5.64 4.81
C MET A 63 2.06 5.77 3.45
N SER A 64 3.16 6.55 3.38
CA SER A 64 3.94 6.67 2.15
C SER A 64 4.69 5.38 1.81
N ILE A 65 5.17 4.63 2.81
CA ILE A 65 5.79 3.32 2.60
C ILE A 65 4.71 2.34 2.11
N ALA A 66 3.55 2.28 2.76
CA ALA A 66 2.44 1.43 2.30
C ALA A 66 2.05 1.71 0.83
N TYR A 67 2.04 2.97 0.40
CA TYR A 67 1.78 3.33 -0.99
C TYR A 67 2.88 2.84 -1.95
N LYS A 68 4.15 2.97 -1.58
CA LYS A 68 5.28 2.45 -2.39
C LYS A 68 5.22 0.93 -2.53
N GLU A 69 4.92 0.23 -1.44
CA GLU A 69 4.74 -1.23 -1.43
C GLU A 69 3.58 -1.67 -2.32
N CYS A 70 2.51 -0.86 -2.38
CA CYS A 70 1.39 -1.09 -3.29
C CYS A 70 1.81 -0.96 -4.76
N LEU A 71 2.63 0.03 -5.10
CA LEU A 71 3.17 0.19 -6.46
C LEU A 71 4.11 -0.96 -6.84
N GLU A 72 4.99 -1.37 -5.92
CA GLU A 72 5.88 -2.52 -6.13
C GLU A 72 5.07 -3.81 -6.31
N THR A 73 4.03 -4.03 -5.51
CA THR A 73 3.14 -5.19 -5.64
C THR A 73 2.50 -5.25 -7.03
N LYS A 74 1.98 -4.12 -7.52
CA LYS A 74 1.40 -4.03 -8.88
C LYS A 74 2.43 -4.35 -9.96
N TYR A 75 3.67 -3.87 -9.82
CA TYR A 75 4.74 -4.21 -10.75
C TYR A 75 4.98 -5.73 -10.81
N TRP A 76 5.06 -6.40 -9.66
CA TRP A 76 5.24 -7.86 -9.62
C TRP A 76 4.05 -8.62 -10.21
N LEU A 77 2.81 -8.15 -9.96
CA LEU A 77 1.61 -8.74 -10.58
C LEU A 77 1.66 -8.64 -12.11
N SER A 78 2.02 -7.47 -12.66
CA SER A 78 2.17 -7.30 -14.11
C SER A 78 3.26 -8.21 -14.67
N LEU A 79 4.41 -8.28 -14.01
CA LEU A 79 5.51 -9.12 -14.48
C LEU A 79 5.13 -10.61 -14.46
N LEU A 80 4.48 -11.10 -13.41
CA LEU A 80 3.99 -12.48 -13.31
C LEU A 80 2.97 -12.81 -14.40
N LYS A 81 2.13 -11.84 -14.77
CA LYS A 81 1.16 -11.98 -15.86
C LYS A 81 1.85 -12.04 -17.22
N ASP A 82 2.70 -11.06 -17.52
CA ASP A 82 3.38 -10.93 -18.82
C ASP A 82 4.38 -12.07 -19.06
N THR A 83 4.83 -12.75 -18.00
CA THR A 83 5.67 -13.95 -18.07
C THR A 83 4.88 -15.27 -17.91
N ASN A 84 3.54 -15.22 -17.99
CA ASN A 84 2.63 -16.36 -18.00
C ASN A 84 2.60 -17.23 -16.71
N TYR A 85 3.03 -16.69 -15.57
CA TYR A 85 2.88 -17.36 -14.27
C TYR A 85 1.44 -17.29 -13.75
N ILE A 86 0.72 -16.22 -14.05
CA ILE A 86 -0.70 -16.05 -13.73
C ILE A 86 -1.50 -15.67 -14.97
N GLU A 87 -2.74 -16.12 -15.03
CA GLU A 87 -3.66 -15.77 -16.13
C GLU A 87 -4.19 -14.34 -15.99
N GLU A 88 -4.58 -13.73 -17.10
CA GLU A 88 -5.13 -12.37 -17.16
C GLU A 88 -6.29 -12.16 -16.16
N ARG A 89 -7.20 -13.15 -16.03
CA ARG A 89 -8.32 -13.08 -15.09
C ARG A 89 -7.84 -13.03 -13.63
N ALA A 90 -6.84 -13.83 -13.27
CA ALA A 90 -6.28 -13.85 -11.92
C ALA A 90 -5.52 -12.55 -11.63
N PHE A 91 -4.74 -12.07 -12.60
CA PHE A 91 -4.09 -10.78 -12.56
C PHE A 91 -5.09 -9.65 -12.32
N GLN A 92 -6.11 -9.51 -13.18
CA GLN A 92 -7.08 -8.42 -13.09
C GLN A 92 -7.77 -8.41 -11.72
N SER A 93 -8.19 -9.58 -11.24
CA SER A 93 -8.86 -9.70 -9.95
C SER A 93 -7.99 -9.27 -8.76
N ILE A 94 -6.68 -9.54 -8.78
CA ILE A 94 -5.77 -9.13 -7.69
C ILE A 94 -5.34 -7.68 -7.87
N ASN A 95 -5.06 -7.26 -9.11
CA ASN A 95 -4.62 -5.92 -9.43
C ASN A 95 -5.71 -4.87 -9.18
N ASP A 96 -6.99 -5.20 -9.36
CA ASP A 96 -8.11 -4.30 -9.01
C ASP A 96 -8.16 -3.96 -7.52
N ASP A 97 -7.94 -4.95 -6.65
CA ASP A 97 -7.83 -4.72 -5.20
C ASP A 97 -6.63 -3.80 -4.89
N ALA A 98 -5.48 -4.05 -5.53
CA ALA A 98 -4.28 -3.24 -5.36
C ALA A 98 -4.49 -1.80 -5.85
N GLU A 99 -5.19 -1.61 -6.97
CA GLU A 99 -5.53 -0.31 -7.52
C GLU A 99 -6.46 0.48 -6.59
N GLU A 100 -7.47 -0.18 -6.04
CA GLU A 100 -8.37 0.45 -5.06
C GLU A 100 -7.62 0.89 -3.81
N ILE A 101 -6.78 0.01 -3.24
CA ILE A 101 -5.95 0.33 -2.07
C ILE A 101 -4.99 1.49 -2.40
N GLY A 102 -4.34 1.45 -3.56
CA GLY A 102 -3.44 2.51 -4.01
C GLY A 102 -4.12 3.87 -4.10
N LYS A 103 -5.35 3.94 -4.65
CA LYS A 103 -6.16 5.16 -4.70
C LYS A 103 -6.50 5.69 -3.31
N MET A 104 -6.87 4.81 -2.38
CA MET A 104 -7.17 5.19 -1.00
C MET A 104 -5.93 5.75 -0.28
N LEU A 105 -4.79 5.07 -0.40
CA LEU A 105 -3.52 5.51 0.17
C LEU A 105 -3.08 6.87 -0.40
N TRP A 106 -3.19 7.04 -1.71
CA TRP A 106 -2.87 8.32 -2.36
C TRP A 106 -3.77 9.46 -1.88
N ALA A 107 -5.07 9.22 -1.76
CA ALA A 107 -6.01 10.21 -1.23
C ALA A 107 -5.64 10.64 0.20
N ILE A 108 -5.33 9.67 1.08
CA ILE A 108 -4.86 9.95 2.45
C ILE A 108 -3.59 10.81 2.43
N LEU A 109 -2.59 10.45 1.62
CA LEU A 109 -1.34 11.20 1.51
C LEU A 109 -1.55 12.63 1.01
N LYS A 110 -2.46 12.82 0.05
CA LYS A 110 -2.80 14.15 -0.48
C LYS A 110 -3.44 15.03 0.61
N THR A 111 -4.39 14.49 1.37
CA THR A 111 -5.00 15.20 2.50
C THR A 111 -3.98 15.57 3.57
N CYS A 112 -3.04 14.69 3.91
CA CYS A 112 -1.95 15.01 4.84
C CYS A 112 -1.06 16.16 4.35
N GLN A 113 -0.79 16.23 3.03
CA GLN A 113 0.00 17.30 2.43
C GLN A 113 -0.72 18.66 2.49
N GLU A 114 -2.00 18.69 2.17
CA GLU A 114 -2.82 19.91 2.22
C GLU A 114 -2.91 20.46 3.66
N ASN A 115 -3.12 19.58 4.64
CA ASN A 115 -3.16 19.96 6.06
C ASN A 115 -1.82 20.58 6.54
N THR A 116 -0.69 20.03 6.11
CA THR A 116 0.64 20.56 6.45
C THR A 116 0.84 21.96 5.85
N LYS A 117 0.42 22.18 4.60
CA LYS A 117 0.53 23.51 3.94
C LYS A 117 -0.34 24.55 4.64
N ASN A 118 -1.57 24.19 4.99
CA ASN A 118 -2.50 25.10 5.68
C ASN A 118 -1.97 25.49 7.07
N GLN A 119 -1.39 24.55 7.82
CA GLN A 119 -0.74 24.87 9.09
C GLN A 119 0.41 25.86 8.91
N LYS A 120 1.26 25.66 7.89
CA LYS A 120 2.37 26.57 7.60
C LYS A 120 1.89 27.98 7.21
N LEU A 121 0.84 28.09 6.40
CA LEU A 121 0.24 29.38 6.05
C LEU A 121 -0.33 30.11 7.27
N ILE A 122 -0.87 29.40 8.26
CA ILE A 122 -1.34 30.01 9.51
C ILE A 122 -0.16 30.50 10.34
N THR A 123 0.90 29.69 10.50
CA THR A 123 2.09 30.08 11.28
C THR A 123 2.85 31.25 10.67
N ASP A 124 2.94 31.31 9.34
CA ASP A 124 3.64 32.38 8.63
C ASP A 124 2.86 33.72 8.65
N ASN A 125 1.56 33.69 8.98
CA ASN A 125 0.69 34.87 9.05
C ASN A 125 0.32 35.27 10.50
N LEU A 126 0.88 34.60 11.51
CA LEU A 126 0.72 35.02 12.90
C LEU A 126 1.54 36.31 13.13
N PRO A 127 0.96 37.37 13.72
CA PRO A 127 1.73 38.56 14.07
C PRO A 127 2.88 38.14 14.97
N THR A 128 4.10 38.49 14.59
CA THR A 128 5.26 38.38 15.47
C THR A 128 5.05 39.37 16.60
N ASP A 129 4.76 38.89 17.81
CA ASP A 129 4.78 39.73 18.99
C ASP A 129 6.18 40.37 19.09
N ASN A 130 6.18 41.71 19.15
CA ASN A 130 7.34 42.61 19.19
C ASN A 130 8.39 42.25 20.24
#